data_AF-A0A3A0DT65-F1
#
_entry.id   AF-A0A3A0DT65-F1
#
_cell.length_a   1.000
_cell.length_b   1.000
_cell.length_c   1.000
_cell.angle_alpha   90.00
_cell.angle_beta   90.00
_cell.angle_gamma   90.00
#
_symmetry.space_group_name_H-M   'P 1'
#
loop_
_entity.id
_entity.type
_entity.pdbx_description
1 polymer ?
#
loop_
_entity_poly.entity_id
_entity_poly.type
_entity_poly.pdbx_seq_one_letter_code
_entity_poly.pdbx_strand_id
1 'polypeptide(L)'
;MQHDRRRFVRGIALSGLHRSPACFAISYFRAFVIDIRTVSSFSRTQEKVFASPGELRAAVRAGRFAGQTAGQCPGYVQTNVVILPAEYADEFAEFCGANDRPCPLVAMTSPGDPRLPDVAADADLRTDVPRYRVFRGGAADRVEPTDIRGLWRDDFVGFLLGCSFTFEAALVAAGLRVRHIDEGRNVPMYRTNRPCRSAGRFAGPLVVSMRPYRRDQINEVVRITGEFPRMHGAPVHVGDPAAIGIADITKPDFGDAVTIHEDELPVFWACGVTPQLALVAAKPEIAITHSPGHMFVTELRDEAFREVVHIAS
;
A
#
# COMPACT_ATOMS: atom_id res chain seq x y z
N MET A 1 -49.24 20.63 -63.07
CA MET A 1 -47.96 21.25 -63.48
C MET A 1 -46.91 20.71 -62.52
N GLN A 2 -45.95 19.88 -62.96
CA GLN A 2 -44.71 20.30 -63.64
C GLN A 2 -43.82 21.18 -62.73
N HIS A 3 -42.52 20.92 -62.54
CA HIS A 3 -41.65 19.87 -63.11
C HIS A 3 -40.36 19.70 -62.27
N ASP A 4 -39.81 18.47 -62.24
CA ASP A 4 -38.37 18.14 -62.44
C ASP A 4 -37.32 18.66 -61.41
N ARG A 5 -36.23 17.97 -60.99
CA ARG A 5 -35.39 16.92 -61.62
C ARG A 5 -34.84 15.87 -60.65
N ARG A 6 -34.52 14.69 -61.22
CA ARG A 6 -33.71 13.62 -60.61
C ARG A 6 -32.20 13.82 -60.90
N ARG A 7 -31.32 13.36 -59.99
CA ARG A 7 -30.21 12.39 -60.24
C ARG A 7 -29.42 12.09 -58.95
N PHE A 8 -29.27 10.82 -58.55
CA PHE A 8 -28.04 9.97 -58.68
C PHE A 8 -26.81 10.57 -57.95
N VAL A 9 -25.99 9.91 -57.14
CA VAL A 9 -25.81 8.52 -56.63
C VAL A 9 -25.19 8.62 -55.20
N ARG A 10 -24.96 7.59 -54.37
CA ARG A 10 -24.92 6.10 -54.46
C ARG A 10 -25.38 5.54 -53.09
N GLY A 11 -25.69 4.24 -52.97
CA GLY A 11 -25.89 3.56 -51.68
C GLY A 11 -24.74 2.61 -51.33
N ILE A 12 -24.46 2.42 -50.04
CA ILE A 12 -23.81 1.23 -49.46
C ILE A 12 -24.57 0.89 -48.18
N ALA A 13 -24.90 -0.38 -47.98
CA ALA A 13 -25.64 -0.86 -46.82
C ALA A 13 -24.78 -0.89 -45.55
N LEU A 14 -25.36 -0.51 -44.41
CA LEU A 14 -24.83 -0.84 -43.10
C LEU A 14 -25.58 -2.05 -42.56
N SER A 15 -25.10 -3.24 -42.90
CA SER A 15 -25.46 -4.48 -42.22
C SER A 15 -24.98 -4.42 -40.76
N GLY A 16 -25.82 -4.92 -39.85
CA GLY A 16 -25.56 -4.81 -38.42
C GLY A 16 -24.36 -5.64 -37.95
N LEU A 17 -23.69 -5.13 -36.92
CA LEU A 17 -22.80 -5.90 -36.06
C LEU A 17 -23.02 -5.42 -34.62
N HIS A 18 -23.69 -6.26 -33.82
CA HIS A 18 -23.65 -6.14 -32.36
C HIS A 18 -22.18 -6.07 -31.91
N ARG A 19 -21.82 -5.02 -31.16
CA ARG A 19 -20.54 -4.96 -30.46
C ARG A 19 -20.77 -5.14 -28.97
N SER A 20 -20.07 -6.14 -28.43
CA SER A 20 -20.12 -6.59 -27.03
C SER A 20 -19.69 -5.49 -26.04
N PRO A 21 -20.13 -5.50 -24.76
CA PRO A 21 -19.83 -4.44 -23.78
C PRO A 21 -18.35 -4.32 -23.35
N ALA A 22 -17.46 -5.20 -23.82
CA ALA A 22 -16.11 -5.40 -23.29
C ALA A 22 -15.13 -4.22 -23.47
N CYS A 23 -15.44 -3.18 -24.26
CA CYS A 23 -14.48 -2.11 -24.58
C CYS A 23 -14.41 -0.95 -23.57
N PHE A 24 -15.33 -0.82 -22.61
CA PHE A 24 -15.33 0.32 -21.67
C PHE A 24 -14.41 0.15 -20.44
N ALA A 25 -13.95 -1.07 -20.15
CA ALA A 25 -13.15 -1.35 -18.94
C ALA A 25 -11.67 -0.89 -19.02
N ILE A 26 -11.14 -0.65 -20.22
CA ILE A 26 -9.69 -0.47 -20.43
C ILE A 26 -9.22 0.98 -20.21
N SER A 27 -10.12 1.97 -20.29
CA SER A 27 -9.75 3.40 -20.16
C SER A 27 -9.56 3.89 -18.72
N TYR A 28 -10.07 3.15 -17.72
CA TYR A 28 -10.01 3.58 -16.30
C TYR A 28 -8.64 3.32 -15.63
N PHE A 29 -7.85 2.36 -16.11
CA PHE A 29 -6.64 1.93 -15.40
C PHE A 29 -5.41 2.83 -15.60
N ARG A 30 -5.37 3.68 -16.64
CA ARG A 30 -4.22 4.56 -16.90
C ARG A 30 -4.03 5.69 -15.88
N ALA A 31 -5.03 5.98 -15.05
CA ALA A 31 -4.90 6.93 -13.93
C ALA A 31 -4.36 6.27 -12.64
N PHE A 32 -4.24 4.94 -12.59
CA PHE A 32 -3.68 4.20 -11.46
C PHE A 32 -2.23 3.75 -11.69
N VAL A 33 -1.77 3.78 -12.95
CA VAL A 33 -0.37 3.54 -13.31
C VAL A 33 0.45 4.80 -13.02
N ILE A 34 1.04 4.80 -11.82
CA ILE A 34 2.41 5.23 -11.53
C ILE A 34 3.12 5.93 -12.71
N ASP A 35 3.30 7.25 -12.60
CA ASP A 35 4.45 7.93 -13.22
C ASP A 35 5.45 8.27 -12.10
N ILE A 36 6.37 7.35 -11.81
CA ILE A 36 7.43 7.49 -10.79
C ILE A 36 8.63 8.31 -11.33
N ARG A 37 8.55 8.88 -12.54
CA ARG A 37 9.67 9.58 -13.21
C ARG A 37 10.10 10.91 -12.57
N THR A 38 9.52 11.29 -11.43
CA THR A 38 9.94 12.42 -10.59
C THR A 38 10.63 12.01 -9.28
N VAL A 39 11.32 10.86 -9.25
CA VAL A 39 12.50 10.72 -8.37
C VAL A 39 13.67 11.49 -9.00
N SER A 40 13.62 12.83 -8.90
CA SER A 40 14.71 13.70 -9.35
C SER A 40 15.98 13.43 -8.55
N SER A 41 17.12 13.42 -9.23
CA SER A 41 18.48 13.17 -8.72
C SER A 41 18.72 13.63 -7.27
N PHE A 42 19.19 12.72 -6.42
CA PHE A 42 19.61 12.98 -5.04
C PHE A 42 20.58 14.17 -4.94
N SER A 43 20.06 15.31 -4.45
CA SER A 43 20.87 16.25 -3.68
C SER A 43 20.69 15.89 -2.21
N ARG A 44 21.72 15.32 -1.58
CA ARG A 44 21.69 15.00 -0.14
C ARG A 44 21.84 16.28 0.69
N THR A 45 20.75 17.04 0.83
CA THR A 45 20.49 17.68 2.13
C THR A 45 20.24 16.56 3.13
N GLN A 46 21.00 16.49 4.22
CA GLN A 46 20.68 15.58 5.32
C GLN A 46 19.34 16.03 5.93
N GLU A 47 18.26 15.32 5.60
CA GLU A 47 16.99 15.51 6.31
C GLU A 47 17.19 15.16 7.79
N LYS A 48 16.62 15.96 8.69
CA LYS A 48 16.70 15.72 10.12
C LYS A 48 16.08 14.35 10.43
N VAL A 49 16.86 13.47 11.07
CA VAL A 49 16.31 12.24 11.67
C VAL A 49 15.74 12.61 13.04
N PHE A 50 14.45 12.30 13.24
CA PHE A 50 13.74 12.53 14.50
C PHE A 50 13.84 11.27 15.37
N ALA A 51 14.24 11.44 16.64
CA ALA A 51 14.35 10.34 17.59
C ALA A 51 13.01 10.00 18.30
N SER A 52 12.06 10.94 18.30
CA SER A 52 10.76 10.82 18.96
C SER A 52 9.61 10.94 17.95
N PRO A 53 8.64 10.01 17.93
CA PRO A 53 7.44 10.10 17.10
C PRO A 53 6.65 11.40 17.31
N GLY A 54 6.51 11.87 18.56
CA GLY A 54 5.83 13.12 18.87
C GLY A 54 6.53 14.36 18.28
N GLU A 55 7.87 14.39 18.28
CA GLU A 55 8.62 15.46 17.62
C GLU A 55 8.45 15.45 16.10
N LEU A 56 8.40 14.27 15.50
CA LEU A 56 8.15 14.10 14.07
C LEU A 56 6.75 14.58 13.71
N ARG A 57 5.69 14.10 14.39
CA ARG A 57 4.30 14.54 14.18
C ARG A 57 4.16 16.05 14.36
N ALA A 58 4.78 16.63 15.41
CA ALA A 58 4.79 18.07 15.62
C ALA A 58 5.62 18.86 14.57
N ALA A 59 6.57 18.24 13.88
CA ALA A 59 7.24 18.82 12.72
C ALA A 59 6.38 18.76 11.46
N VAL A 60 5.70 17.64 11.23
CA VAL A 60 4.75 17.45 10.12
C VAL A 60 3.59 18.43 10.22
N ARG A 61 2.91 18.46 11.37
CA ARG A 61 1.78 19.36 11.69
C ARG A 61 2.12 20.84 11.52
N ALA A 62 3.40 21.20 11.70
CA ALA A 62 3.91 22.55 11.54
C ALA A 62 4.45 22.85 10.11
N GLY A 63 4.32 21.93 9.15
CA GLY A 63 4.86 22.06 7.79
C GLY A 63 6.40 22.04 7.71
N ARG A 64 7.09 21.64 8.79
CA ARG A 64 8.56 21.58 8.88
C ARG A 64 9.14 20.24 8.40
N PHE A 65 8.30 19.24 8.19
CA PHE A 65 8.67 17.96 7.60
C PHE A 65 7.54 17.45 6.69
N ALA A 66 7.86 17.18 5.42
CA ALA A 66 6.93 16.64 4.43
C ALA A 66 7.60 15.57 3.53
N GLY A 67 8.71 15.00 4.03
CA GLY A 67 9.54 13.99 3.35
C GLY A 67 9.11 12.56 3.71
N GLN A 68 9.95 11.60 3.34
CA GLN A 68 9.68 10.18 3.59
C GLN A 68 9.98 9.80 5.05
N THR A 69 9.13 8.98 5.68
CA THR A 69 9.35 8.56 7.08
C THR A 69 10.25 7.33 7.22
N ALA A 70 10.71 6.72 6.14
CA ALA A 70 11.67 5.61 6.20
C ALA A 70 12.93 6.01 6.97
N GLY A 71 13.31 5.23 7.99
CA GLY A 71 14.44 5.54 8.89
C GLY A 71 14.18 6.63 9.94
N GLN A 72 13.01 7.28 9.93
CA GLN A 72 12.59 8.18 11.01
C GLN A 72 12.12 7.37 12.23
N CYS A 73 12.42 7.89 13.43
CA CYS A 73 12.07 7.29 14.72
C CYS A 73 12.35 5.77 14.82
N PRO A 74 13.62 5.33 14.74
CA PRO A 74 13.97 3.91 14.82
C PRO A 74 13.44 3.23 16.09
N GLY A 75 12.90 2.01 15.95
CA GLY A 75 12.30 1.24 17.04
C GLY A 75 10.83 1.58 17.34
N TYR A 76 10.20 2.45 16.54
CA TYR A 76 8.78 2.78 16.63
C TYR A 76 8.02 2.36 15.37
N VAL A 77 6.83 1.81 15.59
CA VAL A 77 5.99 1.26 14.54
C VAL A 77 5.47 2.38 13.63
N GLN A 78 5.74 2.21 12.33
CA GLN A 78 5.16 3.03 11.28
C GLN A 78 3.98 2.29 10.64
N THR A 79 2.92 3.04 10.32
CA THR A 79 1.65 2.49 9.86
C THR A 79 1.19 3.15 8.56
N ASN A 80 0.59 2.32 7.70
CA ASN A 80 -0.18 2.76 6.55
C ASN A 80 -1.50 3.36 7.07
N VAL A 81 -1.86 4.55 6.59
CA VAL A 81 -3.16 5.17 6.90
C VAL A 81 -4.15 4.92 5.78
N VAL A 82 -5.38 4.54 6.15
CA VAL A 82 -6.60 4.54 5.33
C VAL A 82 -7.71 5.25 6.10
N ILE A 83 -8.47 6.13 5.47
CA ILE A 83 -9.61 6.87 6.05
C ILE A 83 -10.80 6.73 5.10
N LEU A 84 -11.95 6.36 5.65
CA LEU A 84 -13.18 6.06 4.92
C LEU A 84 -14.42 6.65 5.62
N PRO A 85 -15.50 6.96 4.88
CA PRO A 85 -16.83 7.15 5.48
C PRO A 85 -17.25 5.92 6.29
N ALA A 86 -17.96 6.14 7.41
CA ALA A 86 -18.41 5.09 8.33
C ALA A 86 -19.24 4.00 7.66
N GLU A 87 -19.97 4.34 6.59
CA GLU A 87 -20.73 3.36 5.79
C GLU A 87 -19.85 2.26 5.15
N TYR A 88 -18.54 2.44 5.01
CA TYR A 88 -17.59 1.40 4.56
C TYR A 88 -16.78 0.77 5.71
N ALA A 89 -16.85 1.32 6.92
CA ALA A 89 -15.89 1.04 7.98
C ALA A 89 -15.98 -0.41 8.47
N ASP A 90 -17.18 -0.91 8.73
CA ASP A 90 -17.40 -2.28 9.21
C ASP A 90 -16.96 -3.32 8.17
N GLU A 91 -17.30 -3.11 6.89
CA GLU A 91 -16.88 -3.99 5.78
C GLU A 91 -15.35 -3.98 5.61
N PHE A 92 -14.69 -2.83 5.80
CA PHE A 92 -13.23 -2.74 5.71
C PHE A 92 -12.54 -3.37 6.92
N ALA A 93 -13.10 -3.22 8.12
CA ALA A 93 -12.62 -3.89 9.33
C ALA A 93 -12.74 -5.42 9.22
N GLU A 94 -13.88 -5.92 8.71
CA GLU A 94 -14.08 -7.34 8.40
C GLU A 94 -13.09 -7.82 7.33
N PHE A 95 -12.88 -7.04 6.26
CA PHE A 95 -11.87 -7.36 5.23
C PHE A 95 -10.46 -7.45 5.83
N CYS A 96 -10.09 -6.53 6.72
CA CYS A 96 -8.80 -6.57 7.41
C CYS A 96 -8.68 -7.80 8.32
N GLY A 97 -9.70 -8.11 9.12
CA GLY A 97 -9.72 -9.29 9.99
C GLY A 97 -9.69 -10.62 9.22
N ALA A 98 -10.38 -10.69 8.08
CA ALA A 98 -10.36 -11.87 7.21
C ALA A 98 -9.04 -12.07 6.44
N ASN A 99 -8.21 -11.01 6.35
CA ASN A 99 -6.94 -10.97 5.62
C ASN A 99 -5.84 -10.29 6.48
N ASP A 100 -5.67 -10.77 7.71
CA ASP A 100 -4.76 -10.23 8.73
C ASP A 100 -3.32 -9.98 8.25
N ARG A 101 -2.73 -10.91 7.48
CA ARG A 101 -1.35 -10.75 6.98
C ARG A 101 -1.17 -9.58 6.01
N PRO A 102 -1.94 -9.42 4.91
CA PRO A 102 -1.82 -8.24 4.06
C PRO A 102 -2.42 -6.96 4.66
N CYS A 103 -3.35 -7.08 5.61
CA CYS A 103 -4.10 -5.96 6.17
C CYS A 103 -4.04 -5.93 7.73
N PRO A 104 -2.85 -5.91 8.34
CA PRO A 104 -2.73 -6.07 9.79
C PRO A 104 -3.23 -4.82 10.52
N LEU A 105 -4.45 -4.88 11.05
CA LEU A 105 -5.07 -3.75 11.74
C LEU A 105 -4.37 -3.51 13.10
N VAL A 106 -3.78 -2.33 13.23
CA VAL A 106 -3.09 -1.86 14.45
C VAL A 106 -4.06 -1.08 15.34
N ALA A 107 -4.78 -0.12 14.77
CA ALA A 107 -5.77 0.70 15.46
C ALA A 107 -6.81 1.28 14.49
N MET A 108 -7.93 1.73 15.05
CA MET A 108 -9.06 2.33 14.32
C MET A 108 -9.64 3.49 15.15
N THR A 109 -10.06 4.59 14.52
CA THR A 109 -10.73 5.69 15.22
C THR A 109 -12.22 5.40 15.44
N SER A 110 -12.86 6.18 16.30
CA SER A 110 -14.32 6.35 16.23
C SER A 110 -14.69 7.22 15.01
N PRO A 111 -15.90 7.09 14.45
CA PRO A 111 -16.38 7.99 13.40
C PRO A 111 -16.28 9.47 13.81
N GLY A 112 -15.72 10.28 12.91
CA GLY A 112 -15.55 11.72 13.08
C GLY A 112 -14.36 12.14 13.95
N ASP A 113 -13.84 11.26 14.82
CA ASP A 113 -12.69 11.57 15.68
C ASP A 113 -11.36 11.26 14.95
N PRO A 114 -10.48 12.24 14.71
CA PRO A 114 -9.20 12.01 14.05
C PRO A 114 -8.09 11.51 14.99
N ARG A 115 -8.38 11.31 16.28
CA ARG A 115 -7.38 11.01 17.33
C ARG A 115 -7.27 9.52 17.59
N LEU A 116 -6.08 9.08 17.99
CA LEU A 116 -5.76 7.70 18.36
C LEU A 116 -4.88 7.66 19.63
N PRO A 117 -5.42 8.04 20.81
CA PRO A 117 -4.62 8.20 22.03
C PRO A 117 -3.91 6.91 22.46
N ASP A 118 -4.46 5.75 22.16
CA ASP A 118 -3.90 4.43 22.51
C ASP A 118 -2.62 4.06 21.73
N VAL A 119 -2.35 4.73 20.60
CA VAL A 119 -1.13 4.51 19.81
C VAL A 119 -0.23 5.74 19.73
N ALA A 120 -0.76 6.93 20.04
CA ALA A 120 -0.03 8.18 20.10
C ALA A 120 -0.87 9.25 20.80
N ALA A 121 -0.47 9.69 22.00
CA ALA A 121 -1.32 10.47 22.89
C ALA A 121 -1.78 11.84 22.32
N ASP A 122 -0.96 12.46 21.47
CA ASP A 122 -1.22 13.78 20.86
C ASP A 122 -1.63 13.71 19.37
N ALA A 123 -1.96 12.53 18.85
CA ALA A 123 -2.17 12.31 17.43
C ALA A 123 -3.42 13.00 16.84
N ASP A 124 -3.25 13.57 15.65
CA ASP A 124 -4.32 14.05 14.77
C ASP A 124 -4.07 13.56 13.33
N LEU A 125 -4.84 12.56 12.89
CA LEU A 125 -4.76 11.97 11.55
C LEU A 125 -5.04 12.96 10.41
N ARG A 126 -5.44 14.21 10.70
CA ARG A 126 -5.64 15.24 9.69
C ARG A 126 -4.37 16.00 9.33
N THR A 127 -3.36 15.95 10.20
CA THR A 127 -2.15 16.78 10.10
C THR A 127 -0.84 16.06 10.34
N ASP A 128 -0.87 14.82 10.84
CA ASP A 128 0.33 14.17 11.37
C ASP A 128 0.99 13.14 10.42
N VAL A 129 0.35 12.88 9.28
CA VAL A 129 0.95 12.15 8.15
C VAL A 129 1.63 13.17 7.21
N PRO A 130 2.90 12.97 6.78
CA PRO A 130 3.63 13.97 5.99
C PRO A 130 2.99 14.31 4.64
N ARG A 131 2.25 13.37 4.05
CA ARG A 131 1.51 13.54 2.81
C ARG A 131 0.38 12.53 2.69
N TYR A 132 -0.75 12.96 2.16
CA TYR A 132 -1.93 12.16 1.92
C TYR A 132 -2.22 12.05 0.43
N ARG A 133 -2.93 10.98 0.07
CA ARG A 133 -3.50 10.78 -1.26
C ARG A 133 -5.01 10.63 -1.14
N VAL A 134 -5.74 11.52 -1.82
CA VAL A 134 -7.20 11.53 -1.82
C VAL A 134 -7.69 10.77 -3.06
N PHE A 135 -8.71 9.95 -2.89
CA PHE A 135 -9.37 9.21 -3.96
C PHE A 135 -10.86 9.56 -3.97
N ARG A 136 -11.47 9.69 -5.15
CA ARG A 136 -12.93 9.83 -5.31
C ARG A 136 -13.43 8.91 -6.41
N GLY A 137 -14.43 8.09 -6.11
CA GLY A 137 -14.98 7.09 -7.05
C GLY A 137 -13.94 6.10 -7.58
N GLY A 138 -12.88 5.82 -6.80
CA GLY A 138 -11.75 4.96 -7.16
C GLY A 138 -10.64 5.62 -8.00
N ALA A 139 -10.73 6.93 -8.33
CA ALA A 139 -9.66 7.67 -9.00
C ALA A 139 -8.88 8.54 -8.00
N ALA A 140 -7.56 8.56 -8.10
CA ALA A 140 -6.72 9.43 -7.26
C ALA A 140 -6.77 10.90 -7.73
N ASP A 141 -6.82 11.83 -6.79
CA ASP A 141 -6.61 13.24 -7.02
C ASP A 141 -5.19 13.51 -7.55
N ARG A 142 -5.03 14.60 -8.30
CA ARG A 142 -3.72 15.10 -8.76
C ARG A 142 -2.92 15.81 -7.66
N VAL A 143 -3.58 16.24 -6.59
CA VAL A 143 -2.97 16.94 -5.47
C VAL A 143 -2.83 15.96 -4.32
N GLU A 144 -1.61 15.85 -3.80
CA GLU A 144 -1.31 15.08 -2.60
C GLU A 144 -1.07 16.06 -1.43
N PRO A 145 -2.12 16.43 -0.66
CA PRO A 145 -2.01 17.44 0.38
C PRO A 145 -1.16 16.94 1.57
N THR A 146 -0.68 17.88 2.38
CA THR A 146 -0.01 17.60 3.67
C THR A 146 -0.94 17.86 4.87
N ASP A 147 -2.20 18.23 4.60
CA ASP A 147 -3.23 18.58 5.58
C ASP A 147 -4.60 18.25 4.98
N ILE A 148 -5.43 17.51 5.71
CA ILE A 148 -6.77 17.11 5.28
C ILE A 148 -7.87 17.64 6.21
N ARG A 149 -7.58 18.64 7.08
CA ARG A 149 -8.59 19.23 7.99
C ARG A 149 -9.78 19.80 7.23
N GLY A 150 -9.55 20.40 6.06
CA GLY A 150 -10.62 20.90 5.17
C GLY A 150 -11.34 19.83 4.34
N LEU A 151 -10.91 18.56 4.42
CA LEU A 151 -11.56 17.40 3.78
C LEU A 151 -12.21 16.44 4.80
N TRP A 152 -11.90 16.61 6.09
CA TRP A 152 -12.40 15.75 7.15
C TRP A 152 -13.91 15.88 7.32
N ARG A 153 -14.56 14.77 7.67
CA ARG A 153 -16.01 14.68 7.89
C ARG A 153 -16.29 13.99 9.22
N ASP A 154 -17.45 14.32 9.80
CA ASP A 154 -17.90 13.78 11.08
C ASP A 154 -18.28 12.28 11.00
N ASP A 155 -18.28 11.69 9.80
CA ASP A 155 -18.47 10.25 9.55
C ASP A 155 -17.16 9.53 9.18
N PHE A 156 -15.99 10.17 9.18
CA PHE A 156 -14.74 9.51 8.81
C PHE A 156 -14.18 8.60 9.90
N VAL A 157 -13.82 7.38 9.52
CA VAL A 157 -13.11 6.40 10.33
C VAL A 157 -11.70 6.25 9.77
N GLY A 158 -10.69 6.47 10.60
CA GLY A 158 -9.28 6.24 10.29
C GLY A 158 -8.83 4.85 10.73
N PHE A 159 -8.04 4.19 9.90
CA PHE A 159 -7.47 2.86 10.10
C PHE A 159 -5.94 2.96 9.99
N LEU A 160 -5.24 2.43 11.00
CA LEU A 160 -3.80 2.22 10.95
C LEU A 160 -3.51 0.75 10.67
N LEU A 161 -2.82 0.48 9.57
CA LEU A 161 -2.39 -0.86 9.19
C LEU A 161 -0.87 -0.99 9.35
N GLY A 162 -0.40 -2.10 9.92
CA GLY A 162 1.01 -2.42 10.10
C GLY A 162 1.80 -2.43 8.79
N CYS A 163 3.14 -2.39 8.90
CA CYS A 163 4.05 -2.24 7.76
C CYS A 163 5.25 -3.20 7.90
N SER A 164 5.89 -3.55 6.77
CA SER A 164 7.06 -4.44 6.73
C SER A 164 8.33 -3.88 7.39
N PHE A 165 8.43 -2.57 7.61
CA PHE A 165 9.66 -1.93 8.10
C PHE A 165 10.13 -2.51 9.45
N THR A 166 9.20 -2.90 10.33
CA THR A 166 9.49 -3.56 11.62
C THR A 166 10.30 -4.84 11.44
N PHE A 167 9.91 -5.74 10.53
CA PHE A 167 10.67 -6.99 10.32
C PHE A 167 11.93 -6.76 9.48
N GLU A 168 11.98 -5.73 8.62
CA GLU A 168 13.19 -5.38 7.88
C GLU A 168 14.31 -4.91 8.81
N ALA A 169 13.98 -4.11 9.84
CA ALA A 169 14.92 -3.74 10.89
C ALA A 169 15.45 -4.98 11.63
N ALA A 170 14.59 -5.96 11.94
CA ALA A 170 14.99 -7.22 12.56
C ALA A 170 15.90 -8.10 11.67
N LEU A 171 15.61 -8.17 10.36
CA LEU A 171 16.45 -8.87 9.38
C LEU A 171 17.85 -8.22 9.29
N VAL A 172 17.91 -6.90 9.16
CA VAL A 172 19.17 -6.15 9.12
C VAL A 172 19.97 -6.33 10.42
N ALA A 173 19.30 -6.30 11.59
CA ALA A 173 19.93 -6.54 12.88
C ALA A 173 20.51 -7.97 13.02
N ALA A 174 19.92 -8.96 12.34
CA ALA A 174 20.44 -10.32 12.23
C ALA A 174 21.53 -10.50 11.15
N GLY A 175 21.97 -9.43 10.49
CA GLY A 175 22.96 -9.47 9.40
C GLY A 175 22.41 -9.96 8.06
N LEU A 176 21.08 -10.10 7.93
CA LEU A 176 20.42 -10.46 6.68
C LEU A 176 20.20 -9.20 5.83
N ARG A 177 20.73 -9.23 4.61
CA ARG A 177 20.65 -8.08 3.68
C ARG A 177 19.23 -7.86 3.19
N VAL A 178 18.85 -6.62 2.94
CA VAL A 178 17.56 -6.26 2.35
C VAL A 178 17.84 -5.57 1.02
N ARG A 179 17.74 -6.34 -0.07
CA ARG A 179 18.25 -5.97 -1.41
C ARG A 179 17.83 -4.58 -1.89
N HIS A 180 16.58 -4.18 -1.70
CA HIS A 180 16.09 -2.88 -2.17
C HIS A 180 16.65 -1.70 -1.34
N ILE A 181 16.91 -1.90 -0.04
CA ILE A 181 17.61 -0.92 0.82
C ILE A 181 19.05 -0.76 0.32
N ASP A 182 19.75 -1.86 0.06
CA ASP A 182 21.13 -1.86 -0.45
C ASP A 182 21.25 -1.19 -1.83
N GLU A 183 20.24 -1.33 -2.69
CA GLU A 183 20.18 -0.74 -4.03
C GLU A 183 19.58 0.68 -4.06
N GLY A 184 19.07 1.19 -2.94
CA GLY A 184 18.37 2.49 -2.88
C GLY A 184 17.09 2.54 -3.71
N ARG A 185 16.33 1.45 -3.73
CA ARG A 185 15.13 1.20 -4.56
C ARG A 185 13.89 0.99 -3.71
N ASN A 186 12.71 1.25 -4.27
CA ASN A 186 11.46 0.83 -3.65
C ASN A 186 11.32 -0.69 -3.76
N VAL A 187 10.81 -1.35 -2.71
CA VAL A 187 10.61 -2.80 -2.71
C VAL A 187 9.72 -3.24 -3.89
N PRO A 188 10.10 -4.25 -4.67
CA PRO A 188 9.28 -4.75 -5.77
C PRO A 188 8.04 -5.46 -5.22
N MET A 189 6.89 -5.14 -5.79
CA MET A 189 5.59 -5.68 -5.39
C MET A 189 4.79 -6.18 -6.59
N TYR A 190 4.06 -7.27 -6.39
CA TYR A 190 3.38 -8.01 -7.46
C TYR A 190 1.97 -8.41 -7.03
N ARG A 191 1.02 -8.32 -7.96
CA ARG A 191 -0.32 -8.88 -7.83
C ARG A 191 -0.23 -10.38 -8.07
N THR A 192 -0.73 -11.17 -7.12
CA THR A 192 -0.78 -12.63 -7.27
C THR A 192 -2.09 -13.09 -7.91
N ASN A 193 -2.13 -14.35 -8.33
CA ASN A 193 -3.37 -15.04 -8.71
C ASN A 193 -4.22 -15.49 -7.50
N ARG A 194 -3.80 -15.18 -6.26
CA ARG A 194 -4.47 -15.60 -5.02
C ARG A 194 -5.47 -14.52 -4.58
N PRO A 195 -6.77 -14.79 -4.50
CA PRO A 195 -7.74 -13.82 -4.02
C PRO A 195 -7.64 -13.65 -2.49
N CYS A 196 -7.90 -12.44 -2.02
CA CYS A 196 -8.26 -12.18 -0.63
C CYS A 196 -9.68 -12.70 -0.34
N ARG A 197 -9.96 -12.97 0.94
CA ARG A 197 -11.33 -13.20 1.40
C ARG A 197 -12.09 -11.87 1.32
N SER A 198 -13.14 -11.80 0.52
CA SER A 198 -13.93 -10.58 0.38
C SER A 198 -14.80 -10.33 1.62
N ALA A 199 -15.07 -9.05 1.92
CA ALA A 199 -16.06 -8.63 2.91
C ALA A 199 -16.79 -7.40 2.37
N GLY A 200 -18.13 -7.47 2.30
CA GLY A 200 -18.96 -6.45 1.66
C GLY A 200 -18.47 -6.07 0.25
N ARG A 201 -18.19 -4.78 0.06
CA ARG A 201 -17.64 -4.17 -1.18
C ARG A 201 -16.14 -4.41 -1.39
N PHE A 202 -15.41 -4.86 -0.37
CA PHE A 202 -13.96 -5.03 -0.42
C PHE A 202 -13.57 -6.42 -0.92
N ALA A 203 -12.88 -6.44 -2.06
CA ALA A 203 -12.36 -7.64 -2.70
C ALA A 203 -11.10 -7.30 -3.53
N GLY A 204 -10.20 -8.26 -3.73
CA GLY A 204 -9.02 -8.06 -4.57
C GLY A 204 -8.05 -9.25 -4.55
N PRO A 205 -7.02 -9.23 -5.42
CA PRO A 205 -5.90 -10.16 -5.31
C PRO A 205 -4.99 -9.76 -4.15
N LEU A 206 -4.39 -10.76 -3.50
CA LEU A 206 -3.26 -10.56 -2.60
C LEU A 206 -2.11 -9.91 -3.37
N VAL A 207 -1.58 -8.79 -2.87
CA VAL A 207 -0.33 -8.19 -3.32
C VAL A 207 0.80 -8.68 -2.41
N VAL A 208 1.91 -9.06 -3.01
CA VAL A 208 3.12 -9.47 -2.29
C VAL A 208 4.29 -8.53 -2.54
N SER A 209 5.13 -8.32 -1.53
CA SER A 209 6.45 -7.70 -1.67
C SER A 209 7.52 -8.78 -1.74
N MET A 210 8.55 -8.60 -2.57
CA MET A 210 9.60 -9.60 -2.81
C MET A 210 10.97 -9.10 -2.34
N ARG A 211 11.72 -9.98 -1.67
CA ARG A 211 13.13 -9.78 -1.33
C ARG A 211 13.90 -11.08 -1.63
N PRO A 212 15.03 -11.05 -2.35
CA PRO A 212 15.83 -12.24 -2.62
C PRO A 212 16.74 -12.59 -1.43
N TYR A 213 16.90 -13.89 -1.16
CA TYR A 213 17.75 -14.42 -0.09
C TYR A 213 18.45 -15.70 -0.54
N ARG A 214 19.68 -15.94 -0.05
CA ARG A 214 20.40 -17.19 -0.34
C ARG A 214 19.68 -18.38 0.28
N ARG A 215 19.77 -19.56 -0.35
CA ARG A 215 19.03 -20.77 0.07
C ARG A 215 19.27 -21.19 1.53
N ASP A 216 20.48 -20.97 2.02
CA ASP A 216 20.90 -21.24 3.41
C ASP A 216 20.35 -20.22 4.43
N GLN A 217 19.91 -19.04 3.98
CA GLN A 217 19.31 -18.00 4.82
C GLN A 217 17.80 -18.14 5.00
N ILE A 218 17.10 -18.89 4.13
CA ILE A 218 15.63 -18.93 4.07
C ILE A 218 14.98 -19.29 5.41
N ASN A 219 15.52 -20.30 6.11
CA ASN A 219 14.96 -20.73 7.40
C ASN A 219 15.03 -19.62 8.45
N GLU A 220 16.14 -18.87 8.49
CA GLU A 220 16.34 -17.76 9.44
C GLU A 220 15.47 -16.55 9.08
N VAL A 221 15.33 -16.25 7.78
CA VAL A 221 14.40 -15.23 7.26
C VAL A 221 12.94 -15.55 7.65
N VAL A 222 12.51 -16.81 7.47
CA VAL A 222 11.18 -17.27 7.87
C VAL A 222 11.00 -17.19 9.38
N ARG A 223 12.01 -17.60 10.17
CA ARG A 223 11.99 -17.56 11.64
C ARG A 223 11.84 -16.14 12.15
N ILE A 224 12.72 -15.22 11.75
CA ILE A 224 12.73 -13.82 12.20
C ILE A 224 11.44 -13.11 11.79
N THR A 225 11.00 -13.21 10.53
CA THR A 225 9.77 -12.52 10.10
C THR A 225 8.50 -13.16 10.68
N GLY A 226 8.55 -14.46 11.00
CA GLY A 226 7.49 -15.17 11.71
C GLY A 226 7.25 -14.69 13.15
N GLU A 227 8.24 -14.07 13.80
CA GLU A 227 8.09 -13.43 15.12
C GLU A 227 7.24 -12.16 15.09
N PHE A 228 6.84 -11.64 13.91
CA PHE A 228 6.04 -10.41 13.79
C PHE A 228 4.71 -10.65 13.05
N PRO A 229 3.82 -11.54 13.53
CA PRO A 229 2.60 -11.94 12.81
C PRO A 229 1.66 -10.75 12.53
N ARG A 230 1.66 -9.75 13.43
CA ARG A 230 0.90 -8.49 13.29
C ARG A 230 1.60 -7.43 12.41
N MET A 231 2.72 -7.75 11.76
CA MET A 231 3.42 -6.91 10.77
C MET A 231 3.72 -7.73 9.50
N HIS A 232 2.67 -8.28 8.88
CA HIS A 232 2.70 -9.24 7.76
C HIS A 232 3.22 -10.66 8.08
N GLY A 233 4.10 -10.82 9.06
CA GLY A 233 4.56 -12.12 9.57
C GLY A 233 5.48 -12.89 8.62
N ALA A 234 5.44 -14.22 8.73
CA ALA A 234 6.23 -15.12 7.89
C ALA A 234 5.86 -15.04 6.39
N PRO A 235 6.78 -15.39 5.47
CA PRO A 235 6.53 -15.36 4.03
C PRO A 235 5.27 -16.14 3.63
N VAL A 236 4.55 -15.61 2.64
CA VAL A 236 3.37 -16.26 2.04
C VAL A 236 3.72 -17.15 0.84
N HIS A 237 4.95 -17.03 0.30
CA HIS A 237 5.51 -17.88 -0.74
C HIS A 237 7.05 -17.79 -0.77
N VAL A 238 7.71 -18.85 -1.25
CA VAL A 238 9.17 -18.94 -1.43
C VAL A 238 9.46 -19.67 -2.73
N GLY A 239 10.39 -19.15 -3.55
CA GLY A 239 10.80 -19.79 -4.79
C GLY A 239 9.93 -19.39 -5.99
N ASP A 240 9.53 -20.36 -6.83
CA ASP A 240 8.98 -20.11 -8.17
C ASP A 240 7.87 -19.03 -8.21
N PRO A 241 8.10 -17.85 -8.82
CA PRO A 241 7.12 -16.78 -8.90
C PRO A 241 5.86 -17.16 -9.72
N ALA A 242 6.01 -18.08 -10.69
CA ALA A 242 4.89 -18.49 -11.55
C ALA A 242 3.80 -19.23 -10.75
N ALA A 243 4.17 -19.95 -9.69
CA ALA A 243 3.24 -20.64 -8.78
C ALA A 243 2.24 -19.68 -8.09
N ILE A 244 2.58 -18.39 -7.95
CA ILE A 244 1.68 -17.34 -7.43
C ILE A 244 1.21 -16.36 -8.52
N GLY A 245 1.35 -16.73 -9.80
CA GLY A 245 0.85 -15.97 -10.95
C GLY A 245 1.78 -14.86 -11.47
N ILE A 246 3.02 -14.76 -10.96
CA ILE A 246 3.99 -13.75 -11.40
C ILE A 246 4.74 -14.30 -12.62
N ALA A 247 4.33 -13.87 -13.81
CA ALA A 247 4.91 -14.35 -15.07
C ALA A 247 6.32 -13.80 -15.38
N ASP A 248 6.65 -12.61 -14.87
CA ASP A 248 7.96 -11.97 -15.06
C ASP A 248 8.35 -11.19 -13.81
N ILE A 249 9.25 -11.77 -13.01
CA ILE A 249 9.73 -11.14 -11.77
C ILE A 249 10.53 -9.85 -12.01
N THR A 250 11.05 -9.61 -13.22
CA THR A 250 11.77 -8.36 -13.55
C THR A 250 10.83 -7.18 -13.79
N LYS A 251 9.52 -7.41 -13.84
CA LYS A 251 8.49 -6.39 -14.07
C LYS A 251 7.49 -6.36 -12.90
N PRO A 252 7.83 -5.73 -11.76
CA PRO A 252 6.89 -5.57 -10.66
C PRO A 252 5.69 -4.70 -11.08
N ASP A 253 4.54 -4.96 -10.46
CA ASP A 253 3.33 -4.14 -10.63
C ASP A 253 3.48 -2.79 -9.91
N PHE A 254 4.24 -2.75 -8.81
CA PHE A 254 4.53 -1.55 -8.02
C PHE A 254 5.96 -1.60 -7.47
N GLY A 255 6.57 -0.42 -7.27
CA GLY A 255 7.97 -0.33 -6.84
C GLY A 255 8.96 -0.62 -7.97
N ASP A 256 10.21 -0.88 -7.62
CA ASP A 256 11.32 -1.02 -8.56
C ASP A 256 11.83 -2.47 -8.58
N ALA A 257 12.18 -2.99 -9.77
CA ALA A 257 12.85 -4.29 -9.86
C ALA A 257 14.21 -4.25 -9.14
N VAL A 258 14.68 -5.38 -8.61
CA VAL A 258 15.98 -5.49 -7.91
C VAL A 258 16.81 -6.64 -8.47
N THR A 259 18.12 -6.63 -8.20
CA THR A 259 18.99 -7.75 -8.58
C THR A 259 18.66 -9.00 -7.75
N ILE A 260 18.55 -10.14 -8.43
CA ILE A 260 18.45 -11.48 -7.83
C ILE A 260 19.65 -12.27 -8.36
N HIS A 261 20.54 -12.73 -7.48
CA HIS A 261 21.72 -13.52 -7.88
C HIS A 261 21.38 -15.00 -8.06
N GLU A 262 22.25 -15.76 -8.75
CA GLU A 262 22.00 -17.16 -9.13
C GLU A 262 21.84 -18.11 -7.92
N ASP A 263 22.42 -17.78 -6.76
CA ASP A 263 22.30 -18.55 -5.51
C ASP A 263 21.15 -18.07 -4.59
N GLU A 264 20.43 -17.02 -4.99
CA GLU A 264 19.28 -16.47 -4.27
C GLU A 264 17.94 -17.07 -4.76
N LEU A 265 16.97 -17.13 -3.84
CA LEU A 265 15.57 -17.38 -4.14
C LEU A 265 14.75 -16.12 -3.81
N PRO A 266 13.75 -15.78 -4.63
CA PRO A 266 12.78 -14.75 -4.26
C PRO A 266 11.88 -15.26 -3.12
N VAL A 267 11.75 -14.44 -2.09
CA VAL A 267 10.88 -14.67 -0.92
C VAL A 267 9.80 -13.60 -0.91
N PHE A 268 8.55 -14.00 -0.67
CA PHE A 268 7.39 -13.13 -0.84
C PHE A 268 6.60 -12.98 0.46
N TRP A 269 6.32 -11.75 0.86
CA TRP A 269 5.49 -11.39 2.00
C TRP A 269 4.20 -10.74 1.55
N ALA A 270 3.12 -10.93 2.30
CA ALA A 270 1.92 -10.11 2.14
C ALA A 270 2.26 -8.62 2.26
N CYS A 271 1.54 -7.75 1.54
CA CYS A 271 1.91 -6.34 1.43
C CYS A 271 0.71 -5.41 1.64
N GLY A 272 0.94 -4.29 2.34
CA GLY A 272 0.00 -3.18 2.56
C GLY A 272 -0.49 -2.43 1.31
N VAL A 273 -0.07 -2.83 0.09
CA VAL A 273 -0.72 -2.42 -1.17
C VAL A 273 -2.00 -3.23 -1.46
N THR A 274 -2.17 -4.41 -0.86
CA THR A 274 -3.41 -5.21 -0.94
C THR A 274 -4.68 -4.42 -0.55
N PRO A 275 -4.75 -3.73 0.61
CA PRO A 275 -5.91 -2.90 0.93
C PRO A 275 -6.11 -1.73 -0.04
N GLN A 276 -5.06 -1.23 -0.70
CA GLN A 276 -5.21 -0.21 -1.75
C GLN A 276 -5.96 -0.75 -2.98
N LEU A 277 -5.73 -2.01 -3.37
CA LEU A 277 -6.51 -2.65 -4.43
C LEU A 277 -7.95 -2.94 -4.00
N ALA A 278 -8.17 -3.32 -2.74
CA ALA A 278 -9.51 -3.51 -2.19
C ALA A 278 -10.31 -2.20 -2.16
N LEU A 279 -9.67 -1.07 -1.78
CA LEU A 279 -10.25 0.28 -1.86
C LEU A 279 -10.67 0.66 -3.29
N VAL A 280 -9.82 0.37 -4.28
CA VAL A 280 -10.13 0.63 -5.70
C VAL A 280 -11.29 -0.23 -6.21
N ALA A 281 -11.40 -1.47 -5.73
CA ALA A 281 -12.52 -2.35 -6.06
C ALA A 281 -13.84 -1.86 -5.44
N ALA A 282 -13.81 -1.45 -4.17
CA ALA A 282 -14.96 -0.95 -3.42
C ALA A 282 -15.50 0.40 -3.94
N LYS A 283 -14.63 1.24 -4.54
CA LYS A 283 -14.95 2.56 -5.11
C LYS A 283 -15.77 3.47 -4.18
N PRO A 284 -15.32 3.72 -2.94
CA PRO A 284 -15.99 4.67 -2.06
C PRO A 284 -16.07 6.06 -2.70
N GLU A 285 -17.10 6.85 -2.34
CA GLU A 285 -17.26 8.21 -2.88
C GLU A 285 -16.02 9.07 -2.60
N ILE A 286 -15.41 8.86 -1.43
CA ILE A 286 -14.11 9.39 -1.03
C ILE A 286 -13.37 8.35 -0.19
N ALA A 287 -12.06 8.25 -0.40
CA ALA A 287 -11.13 7.63 0.54
C ALA A 287 -9.89 8.51 0.65
N ILE A 288 -9.24 8.52 1.81
CA ILE A 288 -7.96 9.23 1.99
C ILE A 288 -6.96 8.22 2.53
N THR A 289 -5.79 8.12 1.91
CA THR A 289 -4.68 7.32 2.45
C THR A 289 -3.49 8.23 2.73
N HIS A 290 -2.49 7.70 3.42
CA HIS A 290 -1.14 8.24 3.31
C HIS A 290 -0.61 8.13 1.85
N SER A 291 0.31 8.99 1.44
CA SER A 291 1.08 8.79 0.21
C SER A 291 2.21 7.77 0.42
N PRO A 292 2.60 6.98 -0.59
CA PRO A 292 3.69 6.02 -0.48
C PRO A 292 4.96 6.65 0.10
N GLY A 293 5.57 5.99 1.09
CA GLY A 293 6.77 6.49 1.78
C GLY A 293 6.53 7.59 2.82
N HIS A 294 5.29 8.04 3.05
CA HIS A 294 4.94 9.09 4.01
C HIS A 294 4.00 8.53 5.09
N MET A 295 4.46 7.63 5.95
CA MET A 295 3.61 6.86 6.87
C MET A 295 3.25 7.65 8.15
N PHE A 296 2.26 7.16 8.91
CA PHE A 296 2.00 7.64 10.28
C PHE A 296 2.90 6.91 11.28
N VAL A 297 3.65 7.66 12.08
CA VAL A 297 4.57 7.10 13.08
C VAL A 297 3.92 7.13 14.47
N THR A 298 3.72 5.93 15.02
CA THR A 298 3.08 5.72 16.33
C THR A 298 4.09 5.85 17.48
N GLU A 299 3.62 5.85 18.72
CA GLU A 299 4.43 5.71 19.93
C GLU A 299 4.59 4.24 20.36
N LEU A 300 3.96 3.31 19.64
CA LEU A 300 4.12 1.88 19.85
C LEU A 300 5.53 1.44 19.41
N ARG A 301 6.14 0.57 20.19
CA ARG A 301 7.46 0.02 19.91
C ARG A 301 7.40 -1.21 19.01
N ASP A 302 8.40 -1.36 18.14
CA ASP A 302 8.56 -2.53 17.30
C ASP A 302 8.62 -3.83 18.13
N GLU A 303 9.26 -3.79 19.30
CA GLU A 303 9.35 -4.94 20.21
C GLU A 303 8.00 -5.39 20.78
N ALA A 304 7.01 -4.50 20.88
CA ALA A 304 5.68 -4.84 21.39
C ALA A 304 4.84 -5.71 20.43
N PHE A 305 5.28 -5.82 19.16
CA PHE A 305 4.68 -6.68 18.15
C PHE A 305 5.50 -7.95 17.86
N ARG A 306 6.55 -8.19 18.65
CA ARG A 306 7.40 -9.38 18.56
C ARG A 306 6.83 -10.49 19.45
N GLU A 307 6.32 -11.54 18.84
CA GLU A 307 5.87 -12.76 19.51
C GLU A 307 7.01 -13.78 19.55
N VAL A 308 7.34 -14.25 20.76
CA VAL A 308 8.35 -15.31 20.95
C VAL A 308 7.75 -16.65 20.54
N VAL A 309 7.99 -17.04 19.29
CA VAL A 309 7.58 -18.36 18.78
C VAL A 309 8.45 -19.44 19.42
N HIS A 310 7.97 -20.02 20.53
CA HIS A 310 8.52 -21.25 21.07
C HIS A 310 8.25 -22.41 20.10
N ILE A 311 9.19 -22.67 19.21
CA ILE A 311 9.22 -23.90 18.43
C ILE A 311 9.52 -25.04 19.41
N ALA A 312 8.50 -25.82 19.75
CA ALA A 312 8.69 -27.07 20.49
C ALA A 312 9.54 -28.01 19.62
N SER A 313 10.65 -28.46 20.20
CA SER A 313 11.63 -29.39 19.62
C SER A 313 11.10 -30.81 19.50
#